data_AF-A0A2L0B378-F1
#
_entry.id   AF-A0A2L0B378-F1
#
_cell.length_a   1.000
_cell.length_b   1.000
_cell.length_c   1.000
_cell.angle_alpha   90.00
_cell.angle_beta   90.00
_cell.angle_gamma   90.00
#
_symmetry.space_group_name_H-M   'P 1'
#
loop_
_entity.id
_entity.type
_entity.pdbx_description
1 polymer ?
#
loop_
_entity_poly.entity_id
_entity_poly.type
_entity_poly.pdbx_seq_one_letter_code
_entity_poly.pdbx_strand_id
1 'polypeptide(L)'
;PTIRIEPPAAIPSQDTRKKPPEKPTQDFDEDEEEQKLRDETGLSRSGRLFGGLINDLKRKAPWYWSDFQDALALQCVASWIFLYFACLSPIITFGGLLSEATKKNMAAMESLVSGFVCGIGYGFFSGQPLTILGSTGPVLVFETIVYEFCDHMDWDYLAFRLWIGTWISIILIILVAIDASAL
;
A
#
# COMPACT_ATOMS: atom_id res chain seq x y z
N PRO A 1 33.93 76.78 4.99
CA PRO A 1 33.35 76.31 6.27
C PRO A 1 33.23 74.78 6.29
N THR A 2 34.27 74.13 6.82
CA THR A 2 34.32 72.67 6.99
C THR A 2 33.68 72.33 8.34
N ILE A 3 32.39 71.99 8.33
CA ILE A 3 31.68 71.58 9.55
C ILE A 3 32.09 70.13 9.84
N ARG A 4 33.07 69.97 10.72
CA ARG A 4 33.49 68.68 11.25
C ARG A 4 32.50 68.30 12.37
N ILE A 5 31.59 67.38 12.07
CA ILE A 5 30.69 66.80 13.07
C ILE A 5 31.52 65.80 13.87
N GLU A 6 31.68 66.03 15.17
CA GLU A 6 32.33 65.07 16.06
C GLU A 6 31.44 63.82 16.20
N PRO A 7 32.05 62.61 16.23
CA PRO A 7 31.28 61.39 16.38
C PRO A 7 30.63 61.33 17.77
N PRO A 8 29.40 60.82 17.89
CA PRO A 8 28.67 60.79 19.15
C PRO A 8 29.41 59.96 20.20
N ALA A 9 29.49 60.49 21.43
CA ALA A 9 30.27 59.92 22.54
C ALA A 9 29.71 58.60 23.10
N ALA A 10 28.51 58.18 22.69
CA ALA A 10 27.94 56.90 23.08
C ALA A 10 27.15 56.30 21.92
N ILE A 11 27.49 55.06 21.59
CA ILE A 11 26.75 54.23 20.64
C ILE A 11 25.50 53.74 21.38
N PRO A 12 24.28 53.88 20.82
CA PRO A 12 23.07 53.33 21.44
C PRO A 12 23.26 51.83 21.71
N SER A 13 22.75 51.33 22.83
CA SER A 13 22.90 49.92 23.21
C SER A 13 22.35 49.00 22.11
N GLN A 14 23.23 48.14 21.56
CA GLN A 14 22.88 47.16 20.53
C GLN A 14 22.13 45.94 21.09
N ASP A 15 21.71 45.96 22.36
CA ASP A 15 21.11 44.82 23.03
C ASP A 15 19.76 44.42 22.41
N THR A 16 18.99 45.37 21.89
CA THR A 16 17.77 45.11 21.11
C THR A 16 18.04 44.53 19.72
N ARG A 17 19.28 44.60 19.21
CA ARG A 17 19.67 44.07 17.90
C ARG A 17 20.30 42.67 17.99
N LYS A 18 20.69 42.21 19.18
CA LYS A 18 21.34 40.90 19.38
C LYS A 18 20.38 39.72 19.50
N LYS A 19 19.09 39.96 19.72
CA LYS A 19 18.09 38.90 19.65
C LYS A 19 17.40 38.97 18.29
N PRO A 20 17.57 37.98 17.40
CA PRO A 20 16.60 37.74 16.35
C PRO A 20 15.21 37.73 17.01
N PRO A 21 14.12 38.20 16.37
CA PRO A 21 12.81 37.81 16.84
C PRO A 21 12.86 36.30 16.98
N GLU A 22 12.61 35.78 18.19
CA GLU A 22 12.27 34.37 18.33
C GLU A 22 11.11 34.21 17.36
N LYS A 23 11.38 33.58 16.21
CA LYS A 23 10.32 32.94 15.47
C LYS A 23 9.63 32.10 16.54
N PRO A 24 8.29 32.20 16.71
CA PRO A 24 7.63 31.19 17.50
C PRO A 24 8.20 29.88 17.01
N THR A 25 8.81 29.09 17.90
CA THR A 25 8.92 27.67 17.66
C THR A 25 7.48 27.26 17.41
N GLN A 26 7.10 27.25 16.13
CA GLN A 26 6.18 26.26 15.66
C GLN A 26 6.94 24.97 15.97
N ASP A 27 6.79 24.50 17.20
CA ASP A 27 6.69 23.08 17.44
C ASP A 27 5.51 22.70 16.54
N PHE A 28 5.84 22.45 15.27
CA PHE A 28 4.99 21.68 14.40
C PHE A 28 4.97 20.34 15.11
N ASP A 29 3.94 20.12 15.92
CA ASP A 29 3.69 18.83 16.53
C ASP A 29 3.44 17.87 15.37
N GLU A 30 4.52 17.30 14.82
CA GLU A 30 4.50 16.27 13.78
C GLU A 30 3.56 15.15 14.22
N ASP A 31 3.53 14.87 15.52
CA ASP A 31 2.61 13.94 16.16
C ASP A 31 1.13 14.35 16.02
N GLU A 32 0.78 15.64 16.14
CA GLU A 32 -0.60 16.10 15.95
C GLU A 32 -1.01 16.11 14.47
N GLU A 33 -0.11 16.47 13.56
CA GLU A 33 -0.36 16.39 12.12
C GLU A 33 -0.46 14.94 11.66
N GLU A 34 0.39 14.04 12.16
CA GLU A 34 0.30 12.59 11.91
C GLU A 34 -0.99 12.01 12.49
N GLN A 35 -1.40 12.44 13.69
CA GLN A 35 -2.68 12.01 14.28
C GLN A 35 -3.87 12.52 13.46
N LYS A 36 -3.85 13.78 13.01
CA LYS A 36 -4.88 14.36 12.11
C LYS A 36 -4.89 13.64 10.76
N LEU A 37 -3.72 13.30 10.21
CA LEU A 37 -3.61 12.53 8.98
C LEU A 37 -4.13 11.10 9.16
N ARG A 38 -3.85 10.45 10.29
CA ARG A 38 -4.38 9.13 10.68
C ARG A 38 -5.90 9.16 10.81
N ASP A 39 -6.46 10.22 11.39
CA ASP A 39 -7.90 10.42 11.49
C ASP A 39 -8.54 10.69 10.11
N GLU A 40 -7.91 11.54 9.30
CA GLU A 40 -8.35 11.86 7.93
C GLU A 40 -8.23 10.68 6.97
N THR A 41 -7.27 9.78 7.19
CA THR A 41 -7.09 8.52 6.45
C THR A 41 -7.84 7.35 7.08
N GLY A 42 -8.50 7.52 8.24
CA GLY A 42 -9.34 6.50 8.88
C GLY A 42 -8.58 5.34 9.49
N LEU A 43 -7.30 5.56 9.79
CA LEU A 43 -6.44 4.68 10.58
C LEU A 43 -6.71 4.80 12.09
N SER A 44 -7.78 5.49 12.48
CA SER A 44 -8.29 5.50 13.85
C SER A 44 -9.44 4.48 14.03
N ARG A 45 -9.47 3.83 15.19
CA ARG A 45 -10.46 2.77 15.49
C ARG A 45 -11.87 3.34 15.39
N SER A 46 -12.69 2.81 14.48
CA SER A 46 -14.06 3.28 14.30
C SER A 46 -15.00 2.86 15.43
N GLY A 47 -14.61 1.89 16.27
CA GLY A 47 -15.42 1.41 17.40
C GLY A 47 -16.69 0.64 17.01
N ARG A 48 -16.85 0.28 15.73
CA ARG A 48 -17.96 -0.49 15.17
C ARG A 48 -17.40 -1.61 14.30
N LEU A 49 -18.05 -2.77 14.29
CA LEU A 49 -17.68 -3.86 13.37
C LEU A 49 -17.79 -3.36 11.92
N PHE A 50 -16.73 -3.56 11.12
CA PHE A 50 -16.59 -3.07 9.74
C PHE A 50 -16.63 -1.54 9.58
N GLY A 51 -16.40 -0.78 10.64
CA GLY A 51 -16.44 0.68 10.60
C GLY A 51 -15.39 1.29 9.67
N GLY A 52 -14.15 0.77 9.70
CA GLY A 52 -13.08 1.17 8.80
C GLY A 52 -13.42 0.92 7.33
N LEU A 53 -13.92 -0.28 7.00
CA LEU A 53 -14.32 -0.65 5.63
C LEU A 53 -15.41 0.28 5.06
N ILE A 54 -16.41 0.65 5.88
CA ILE A 54 -17.48 1.57 5.46
C ILE A 54 -16.91 2.97 5.20
N ASN A 55 -15.99 3.44 6.04
CA ASN A 55 -15.34 4.73 5.86
C ASN A 55 -14.48 4.77 4.58
N ASP A 56 -13.75 3.69 4.30
CA ASP A 56 -12.97 3.55 3.06
C ASP A 56 -13.85 3.60 1.82
N LEU A 57 -14.98 2.87 1.83
CA LEU A 57 -15.93 2.88 0.73
C LEU A 57 -16.53 4.28 0.52
N LYS A 58 -16.90 4.96 1.60
CA LYS A 58 -17.47 6.32 1.55
C LYS A 58 -16.47 7.33 0.97
N ARG A 59 -15.19 7.20 1.29
CA ARG A 59 -14.13 8.05 0.74
C ARG A 59 -13.85 7.77 -0.73
N LYS A 60 -13.93 6.51 -1.16
CA LYS A 60 -13.64 6.13 -2.56
C LYS A 60 -14.81 6.34 -3.52
N ALA A 61 -16.05 6.23 -3.06
CA ALA A 61 -17.25 6.36 -3.87
C ALA A 61 -17.28 7.58 -4.83
N PRO A 62 -16.93 8.82 -4.41
CA PRO A 62 -16.96 9.97 -5.31
C PRO A 62 -15.92 9.91 -6.43
N TRP A 63 -14.77 9.29 -6.19
CA TRP A 63 -13.66 9.20 -7.15
C TRP A 63 -13.82 8.07 -8.16
N TYR A 64 -14.66 7.07 -7.85
CA TYR A 64 -14.79 5.88 -8.69
C TYR A 64 -15.21 6.20 -10.13
N TRP A 65 -16.08 7.21 -10.32
CA TRP A 65 -16.51 7.61 -11.66
C TRP A 65 -15.46 8.45 -12.39
N SER A 66 -14.74 9.32 -11.68
CA SER A 66 -13.65 10.10 -12.28
C SER A 66 -12.49 9.20 -12.73
N ASP A 67 -12.18 8.13 -11.99
CA ASP A 67 -11.12 7.18 -12.32
C ASP A 67 -11.31 6.57 -13.74
N PHE A 68 -12.54 6.28 -14.16
CA PHE A 68 -12.82 5.78 -15.52
C PHE A 68 -12.66 6.85 -16.61
N GLN A 69 -12.96 8.10 -16.29
CA GLN A 69 -12.80 9.22 -17.23
C GLN A 69 -11.32 9.53 -17.43
N ASP A 70 -10.54 9.54 -16.35
CA ASP A 70 -9.11 9.81 -16.39
C ASP A 70 -8.32 8.69 -17.09
N ALA A 71 -8.79 7.44 -16.97
CA ALA A 71 -8.18 6.29 -17.65
C ALA A 71 -8.23 6.35 -19.19
N LEU A 72 -9.07 7.21 -19.78
CA LEU A 72 -9.19 7.38 -21.24
C LEU A 72 -8.07 8.24 -21.86
N ALA A 73 -7.18 8.82 -21.04
CA ALA A 73 -6.04 9.56 -21.55
C ALA A 73 -5.08 8.65 -22.35
N LEU A 74 -4.62 9.13 -23.50
CA LEU A 74 -3.68 8.39 -24.38
C LEU A 74 -2.38 7.96 -23.66
N GLN A 75 -1.95 8.71 -22.65
CA GLN A 75 -0.78 8.37 -21.83
C GLN A 75 -0.99 7.06 -21.03
N CYS A 76 -2.22 6.75 -20.63
CA CYS A 76 -2.56 5.52 -19.91
C CYS A 76 -2.33 4.27 -20.76
N VAL A 77 -2.47 4.38 -22.09
CA VAL A 77 -2.24 3.26 -23.02
C VAL A 77 -0.77 2.82 -23.01
N ALA A 78 0.16 3.78 -22.98
CA ALA A 78 1.59 3.48 -22.91
C ALA A 78 1.94 2.79 -21.58
N SER A 79 1.41 3.31 -20.46
CA SER A 79 1.58 2.68 -19.15
C SER A 79 0.99 1.27 -19.09
N TRP A 80 -0.18 1.04 -19.70
CA TRP A 80 -0.82 -0.27 -19.75
C TRP A 80 0.04 -1.31 -20.48
N ILE A 81 0.56 -0.97 -21.66
CA ILE A 81 1.44 -1.86 -22.43
C ILE A 81 2.73 -2.16 -21.66
N PHE A 82 3.35 -1.13 -21.07
CA PHE A 82 4.55 -1.30 -20.26
C PHE A 82 4.31 -2.23 -19.06
N LEU A 83 3.22 -2.00 -18.32
CA LEU A 83 2.87 -2.79 -17.14
C LEU A 83 2.54 -4.24 -17.50
N TYR A 84 1.88 -4.46 -18.63
CA TYR A 84 1.59 -5.80 -19.13
C TYR A 84 2.86 -6.65 -19.26
N PHE A 85 3.88 -6.13 -19.96
CA PHE A 85 5.15 -6.86 -20.09
C PHE A 85 5.94 -6.95 -18.79
N ALA A 86 5.89 -5.89 -17.97
CA ALA A 86 6.56 -5.86 -16.67
C ALA A 86 6.00 -6.93 -15.71
N CYS A 87 4.69 -7.17 -15.73
CA CYS A 87 4.03 -8.16 -14.86
C CYS A 87 4.01 -9.57 -15.46
N LEU A 88 4.01 -9.71 -16.79
CA LEU A 88 3.97 -11.01 -17.45
C LEU A 88 5.26 -11.81 -17.23
N SER A 89 6.42 -11.16 -17.29
CA SER A 89 7.73 -11.80 -17.07
C SER A 89 7.86 -12.51 -15.70
N PRO A 90 7.60 -11.83 -14.55
CA PRO A 90 7.67 -12.48 -13.25
C PRO A 90 6.57 -13.52 -13.05
N ILE A 91 5.37 -13.34 -13.60
CA ILE A 91 4.31 -14.35 -13.50
C ILE A 91 4.72 -15.65 -14.21
N ILE A 92 5.29 -15.56 -15.42
CA ILE A 92 5.77 -16.74 -16.14
C ILE A 92 6.95 -17.38 -15.42
N THR A 93 7.89 -16.57 -14.93
CA THR A 93 9.09 -17.07 -14.23
C THR A 93 8.71 -17.81 -12.96
N PHE A 94 7.89 -17.20 -12.10
CA PHE A 94 7.45 -17.83 -10.86
C PHE A 94 6.49 -19.00 -11.11
N GLY A 95 5.62 -18.92 -12.12
CA GLY A 95 4.76 -20.04 -12.51
C GLY A 95 5.55 -21.24 -13.03
N GLY A 96 6.67 -21.02 -13.72
CA GLY A 96 7.59 -22.07 -14.16
C GLY A 96 8.29 -22.75 -12.97
N LEU A 97 8.85 -21.96 -12.05
CA LEU A 97 9.48 -22.49 -10.82
C LEU A 97 8.49 -23.27 -9.95
N LEU A 98 7.25 -22.78 -9.84
CA LEU A 98 6.20 -23.45 -9.09
C LEU A 98 5.76 -24.75 -9.77
N SER A 99 5.75 -24.80 -11.10
CA SER A 99 5.47 -26.03 -11.86
C SER A 99 6.50 -27.12 -11.61
N GLU A 100 7.76 -26.74 -11.47
CA GLU A 100 8.84 -27.67 -11.17
C GLU A 100 8.74 -28.17 -9.73
N ALA A 101 8.50 -27.27 -8.78
CA ALA A 101 8.35 -27.61 -7.36
C ALA A 101 7.13 -28.50 -7.06
N THR A 102 6.02 -28.31 -7.78
CA THR A 102 4.74 -29.01 -7.51
C THR A 102 4.48 -30.24 -8.39
N LYS A 103 5.52 -30.79 -9.03
CA LYS A 103 5.41 -31.92 -10.00
C LYS A 103 4.31 -31.71 -11.06
N LYS A 104 4.17 -30.48 -11.59
CA LYS A 104 3.15 -30.05 -12.58
C LYS A 104 1.69 -30.00 -12.08
N ASN A 105 1.45 -30.04 -10.77
CA ASN A 105 0.10 -29.81 -10.24
C ASN A 105 -0.32 -28.34 -10.32
N MET A 106 0.62 -27.40 -10.39
CA MET A 106 0.35 -25.99 -10.64
C MET A 106 1.35 -25.43 -11.63
N ALA A 107 0.92 -25.18 -12.87
CA ALA A 107 1.78 -24.68 -13.93
C ALA A 107 1.62 -23.16 -14.14
N ALA A 108 2.44 -22.62 -15.05
CA ALA A 108 2.43 -21.20 -15.39
C ALA A 108 1.08 -20.70 -15.92
N MET A 109 0.28 -21.58 -16.55
CA MET A 109 -1.03 -21.21 -17.07
C MET A 109 -2.05 -20.97 -15.95
N GLU A 110 -2.07 -21.80 -14.92
CA GLU A 110 -2.94 -21.62 -13.75
C GLU A 110 -2.57 -20.33 -13.00
N SER A 111 -1.26 -20.05 -12.85
CA SER A 111 -0.80 -18.79 -12.25
C SER A 111 -1.21 -17.56 -13.07
N LEU A 112 -1.16 -17.63 -14.40
CA LEU A 112 -1.62 -16.57 -15.29
C LEU A 112 -3.12 -16.31 -15.16
N VAL A 113 -3.94 -17.37 -15.18
CA VAL A 113 -5.40 -17.26 -15.01
C VAL A 113 -5.76 -16.71 -13.64
N SER A 114 -5.10 -17.21 -12.58
CA SER A 114 -5.29 -16.68 -11.22
C SER A 114 -4.92 -15.20 -11.12
N GLY A 115 -3.78 -14.80 -11.69
CA GLY A 115 -3.34 -13.40 -11.70
C GLY A 115 -4.32 -12.48 -12.44
N PHE A 116 -4.86 -12.94 -13.56
CA PHE A 116 -5.88 -12.22 -14.33
C PHE A 116 -7.18 -12.01 -13.55
N VAL A 117 -7.73 -13.07 -12.97
CA VAL A 117 -9.00 -13.01 -12.20
C VAL A 117 -8.83 -12.14 -10.95
N CYS A 118 -7.75 -12.35 -10.19
CA CYS A 118 -7.45 -11.54 -9.02
C CYS A 118 -7.18 -10.07 -9.37
N GLY A 119 -6.46 -9.81 -10.46
CA GLY A 119 -6.16 -8.45 -10.94
C GLY A 119 -7.41 -7.69 -11.35
N ILE A 120 -8.34 -8.32 -12.06
CA ILE A 120 -9.65 -7.73 -12.42
C ILE A 120 -10.45 -7.43 -11.15
N GLY A 121 -10.60 -8.42 -10.26
CA GLY A 121 -11.34 -8.25 -9.02
C GLY A 121 -10.77 -7.11 -8.17
N TYR A 122 -9.45 -7.09 -7.98
CA TYR A 122 -8.79 -6.04 -7.23
C TYR A 122 -8.92 -4.67 -7.91
N GLY A 123 -8.74 -4.59 -9.23
CA GLY A 123 -8.86 -3.34 -9.98
C GLY A 123 -10.24 -2.67 -9.79
N PHE A 124 -11.32 -3.45 -9.83
CA PHE A 124 -12.67 -2.91 -9.66
C PHE A 124 -13.04 -2.58 -8.22
N PHE A 125 -12.58 -3.36 -7.25
CA PHE A 125 -13.02 -3.21 -5.85
C PHE A 125 -12.04 -2.42 -4.95
N SER A 126 -10.80 -2.14 -5.41
CA SER A 126 -9.78 -1.22 -4.82
C SER A 126 -9.69 -1.22 -3.32
N GLY A 127 -9.25 -0.24 -2.53
CA GLY A 127 -9.34 1.19 -2.72
C GLY A 127 -8.23 1.89 -3.48
N GLN A 128 -7.08 1.26 -3.69
CA GLN A 128 -5.96 1.82 -4.44
C GLN A 128 -5.67 0.99 -5.71
N PRO A 129 -6.25 1.36 -6.87
CA PRO A 129 -6.13 0.57 -8.10
C PRO A 129 -4.74 0.62 -8.75
N LEU A 130 -3.84 1.47 -8.24
CA LEU A 130 -2.45 1.56 -8.68
C LEU A 130 -1.58 0.41 -8.14
N THR A 131 -2.07 -0.35 -7.15
CA THR A 131 -1.34 -1.48 -6.56
C THR A 131 -1.37 -2.69 -7.50
N ILE A 132 -0.20 -3.24 -7.79
CA ILE A 132 -0.04 -4.39 -8.67
C ILE A 132 0.00 -5.66 -7.82
N LEU A 133 -0.92 -6.57 -8.08
CA LEU A 133 -0.92 -7.90 -7.49
C LEU A 133 0.02 -8.83 -8.25
N GLY A 134 0.85 -9.57 -7.52
CA GLY A 134 1.76 -10.55 -8.10
C GLY A 134 2.23 -11.57 -7.07
N SER A 135 2.64 -12.74 -7.57
CA SER A 135 3.30 -13.75 -6.73
C SER A 135 4.66 -13.23 -6.29
N THR A 136 4.99 -13.42 -5.01
CA THR A 136 6.25 -12.99 -4.42
C THR A 136 7.10 -14.20 -4.04
N GLY A 137 8.42 -14.00 -3.91
CA GLY A 137 9.36 -15.06 -3.53
C GLY A 137 8.98 -15.79 -2.23
N PRO A 138 8.59 -15.09 -1.14
CA PRO A 138 8.16 -15.76 0.09
C PRO A 138 6.94 -16.67 -0.07
N VAL A 139 5.96 -16.26 -0.90
CA VAL A 139 4.77 -17.08 -1.19
C VAL A 139 5.18 -18.34 -1.96
N LEU A 140 6.11 -18.23 -2.91
CA LEU A 140 6.63 -19.40 -3.63
C LEU A 140 7.31 -20.39 -2.67
N VAL A 141 8.19 -19.90 -1.78
CA VAL A 141 8.87 -20.76 -0.79
C VAL A 141 7.85 -21.45 0.13
N PHE A 142 6.83 -20.71 0.59
CA PHE A 142 5.75 -21.27 1.40
C PHE A 142 5.01 -22.40 0.66
N GLU A 143 4.64 -22.19 -0.61
CA GLU A 143 3.95 -23.20 -1.42
C GLU A 143 4.81 -24.45 -1.64
N THR A 144 6.12 -24.31 -1.86
CA THR A 144 7.03 -25.47 -1.97
C THR A 144 7.07 -26.28 -0.67
N ILE A 145 7.17 -25.62 0.49
CA ILE A 145 7.18 -26.31 1.79
C ILE A 145 5.85 -27.03 2.03
N VAL A 146 4.71 -26.40 1.70
CA VAL A 146 3.39 -27.01 1.83
C VAL A 146 3.25 -28.22 0.93
N TYR A 147 3.76 -28.14 -0.30
CA TYR A 147 3.77 -29.26 -1.23
C TYR A 147 4.59 -30.45 -0.71
N GLU A 148 5.83 -30.20 -0.28
CA GLU A 148 6.71 -31.23 0.31
C GLU A 148 6.08 -31.86 1.57
N PHE A 149 5.45 -31.06 2.41
CA PHE A 149 4.74 -31.55 3.59
C PHE A 149 3.57 -32.47 3.23
N CYS A 150 2.77 -32.12 2.22
CA CYS A 150 1.68 -32.97 1.75
C CYS A 150 2.19 -34.29 1.16
N ASP A 151 3.29 -34.25 0.40
CA ASP A 151 3.94 -35.44 -0.19
C ASP A 151 4.46 -36.39 0.92
N HIS A 152 5.03 -35.84 1.99
CA HIS A 152 5.49 -36.62 3.15
C HIS A 152 4.37 -37.25 3.97
N MET A 153 3.22 -36.58 4.07
CA MET A 153 2.06 -37.03 4.85
C MET A 153 1.04 -37.84 4.03
N ASP A 154 1.30 -38.03 2.73
CA ASP A 154 0.40 -38.67 1.75
C ASP A 154 -0.98 -37.99 1.69
N TRP A 155 -0.99 -36.66 1.76
CA TRP A 155 -2.20 -35.83 1.70
C TRP A 155 -2.37 -35.17 0.34
N ASP A 156 -3.63 -34.98 -0.08
CA ASP A 156 -3.93 -34.24 -1.30
C ASP A 156 -3.61 -32.75 -1.14
N TYR A 157 -2.58 -32.31 -1.85
CA TYR A 157 -2.11 -30.94 -1.89
C TYR A 157 -3.22 -29.94 -2.26
N LEU A 158 -4.08 -30.25 -3.24
CA LEU A 158 -5.11 -29.30 -3.69
C LEU A 158 -6.17 -29.09 -2.62
N ALA A 159 -6.61 -30.17 -1.96
CA ALA A 159 -7.57 -30.12 -0.87
C ALA A 159 -7.00 -29.37 0.35
N PHE A 160 -5.74 -29.64 0.70
CA PHE A 160 -5.06 -28.95 1.80
C PHE A 160 -4.87 -27.45 1.52
N ARG A 161 -4.50 -27.11 0.28
CA ARG A 161 -4.38 -25.71 -0.17
C ARG A 161 -5.70 -24.95 -0.07
N LEU A 162 -6.83 -25.59 -0.43
CA LEU A 162 -8.17 -24.99 -0.27
C LEU A 162 -8.48 -24.69 1.20
N TRP A 163 -8.15 -25.61 2.11
CA TRP A 163 -8.32 -25.42 3.54
C TRP A 163 -7.48 -24.27 4.08
N ILE A 164 -6.21 -24.17 3.69
CA ILE A 164 -5.34 -23.04 4.04
C ILE A 164 -5.98 -21.72 3.57
N GLY A 165 -6.41 -21.66 2.30
CA GLY A 165 -7.05 -20.46 1.73
C GLY A 165 -8.34 -20.07 2.46
N THR A 166 -9.13 -21.06 2.89
CA THR A 166 -10.37 -20.83 3.63
C THR A 166 -10.08 -20.20 5.00
N TRP A 167 -9.09 -20.73 5.73
CA TRP A 167 -8.68 -20.15 7.02
C TRP A 167 -8.10 -18.73 6.86
N ILE A 168 -7.27 -18.50 5.83
CA ILE A 168 -6.76 -17.16 5.53
C ILE A 168 -7.92 -16.20 5.29
N SER A 169 -8.92 -16.58 4.48
CA SER A 169 -10.09 -15.74 4.22
C SER A 169 -10.87 -15.41 5.50
N ILE A 170 -11.07 -16.39 6.40
CA ILE A 170 -11.76 -16.18 7.67
C ILE A 170 -10.99 -15.18 8.55
N ILE A 171 -9.67 -15.37 8.68
CA ILE A 171 -8.81 -14.49 9.48
C ILE A 171 -8.82 -13.07 8.90
N LEU A 172 -8.72 -12.92 7.58
CA LEU A 172 -8.78 -11.61 6.92
C LEU A 172 -10.11 -10.90 7.17
N ILE A 173 -11.24 -11.60 7.08
CA ILE A 173 -12.56 -11.02 7.39
C ILE A 173 -12.62 -10.55 8.85
N ILE A 174 -12.09 -11.34 9.79
CA ILE A 174 -12.05 -10.96 11.21
C ILE A 174 -11.16 -9.73 11.41
N LEU A 175 -9.99 -9.67 10.79
CA LEU A 175 -9.08 -8.52 10.87
C LEU A 175 -9.71 -7.24 10.32
N VAL A 176 -10.45 -7.33 9.21
CA VAL A 176 -11.22 -6.21 8.66
C VAL A 176 -12.36 -5.82 9.61
N ALA A 177 -13.03 -6.77 10.25
CA ALA A 177 -14.13 -6.50 11.17
C ALA A 177 -13.68 -5.76 12.44
N ILE A 178 -12.45 -6.00 12.92
CA ILE A 178 -11.89 -5.38 14.13
C ILE A 178 -11.09 -4.08 13.85
N ASP A 179 -11.10 -3.58 12.61
CA ASP A 179 -10.28 -2.43 12.18
C ASP A 179 -8.79 -2.61 12.54
N ALA A 180 -8.21 -3.78 12.23
CA ALA A 180 -6.82 -4.09 12.54
C ALA A 180 -5.80 -3.17 11.84
N SER A 181 -6.21 -2.44 10.79
CA SER A 181 -5.37 -1.43 10.12
C SER A 181 -5.02 -0.22 11.00
N ALA A 182 -5.72 -0.04 12.13
CA ALA A 182 -5.44 1.01 13.10
C ALA A 182 -4.34 0.65 14.12
N LEU A 183 -3.82 -0.59 14.09
CA LEU A 183 -2.69 -1.06 14.90
C LEU A 183 -1.36 -0.77 14.19
#